data_AF-A0A257JKK0-F1
#
_entry.id   AF-A0A257JKK0-F1
#
_cell.length_a   1.000
_cell.length_b   1.000
_cell.length_c   1.000
_cell.angle_alpha   90.00
_cell.angle_beta   90.00
_cell.angle_gamma   90.00
#
_symmetry.space_group_name_H-M   'P 1'
#
loop_
_entity.id
_entity.type
_entity.pdbx_description
1 polymer ?
#
loop_
_entity_poly.entity_id
_entity_poly.type
_entity_poly.pdbx_seq_one_letter_code
_entity_poly.pdbx_strand_id
1 'polypeptide(L)'
;MVKDGKPVEAATGQAATLPADAEDVVNNNRMRRELEAAIAALKLLSPERADRAKAITELKDSADEGKLALIDKASAAETDPALKAQLAVLRAAILISSDDPTKRAAAAKALSGSSEPATRSLLLDKLGSELMMIGAYATYVVQNLFKQHLPGLFDYYIVVAIPAAFLVSALVGAVLERTVIRWLYGRPLETLLATWGISLVLMQAVRSLFGAQNVGVENPAWLSGGIQVLPNLVLPFNRIAILAFAALVLAGVALLIGKTRLGLFVRGVTQNRRMASCVGVDTARIDMMAFALGAGIAGLAGCALSQIGNVGPDLGQSYIV
;
A
#
# COMPACT_ATOMS: atom_id res chain seq x y z
N MET A 1 -17.80 -10.85 36.20
CA MET A 1 -17.98 -11.08 34.75
C MET A 1 -19.41 -10.69 34.39
N VAL A 2 -19.71 -10.28 33.16
CA VAL A 2 -21.10 -10.05 32.73
C VAL A 2 -21.51 -11.22 31.84
N LYS A 3 -22.59 -11.93 32.19
CA LYS A 3 -23.17 -13.02 31.41
C LYS A 3 -24.61 -12.66 31.09
N ASP A 4 -24.96 -12.60 29.80
CA ASP A 4 -26.29 -12.20 29.32
C ASP A 4 -26.78 -10.85 29.90
N GLY A 5 -25.87 -9.87 29.98
CA GLY A 5 -26.15 -8.55 30.55
C GLY A 5 -26.30 -8.51 32.08
N LYS A 6 -26.05 -9.63 32.77
CA LYS A 6 -26.12 -9.72 34.23
C LYS A 6 -24.73 -9.89 34.86
N PRO A 7 -24.35 -9.06 35.84
CA PRO A 7 -23.14 -9.27 36.62
C PRO A 7 -23.20 -10.59 37.40
N VAL A 8 -22.19 -11.42 37.20
CA VAL A 8 -21.95 -12.68 37.92
C VAL A 8 -20.54 -12.69 38.51
N GLU A 9 -20.41 -13.23 39.71
CA GLU A 9 -19.13 -13.42 40.38
C GLU A 9 -18.32 -14.51 39.66
N ALA A 10 -17.07 -14.22 39.32
CA ALA A 10 -16.26 -15.06 38.42
C ALA A 10 -15.91 -16.44 39.01
N ALA A 11 -15.84 -16.54 40.34
CA ALA A 11 -15.44 -17.77 41.04
C ALA A 11 -16.64 -18.69 41.37
N THR A 12 -17.82 -18.12 41.57
CA THR A 12 -19.00 -18.83 42.13
C THR A 12 -20.19 -18.86 41.18
N GLY A 13 -20.19 -18.03 40.13
CA GLY A 13 -21.30 -17.88 39.19
C GLY A 13 -22.56 -17.25 39.79
N GLN A 14 -22.51 -16.76 41.04
CA GLN A 14 -23.64 -16.12 41.70
C GLN A 14 -23.86 -14.70 41.20
N ALA A 15 -25.11 -14.22 41.28
CA ALA A 15 -25.47 -12.87 40.86
C ALA A 15 -24.74 -11.84 41.74
N ALA A 16 -23.94 -10.99 41.11
CA ALA A 16 -23.19 -9.93 41.77
C ALA A 16 -23.85 -8.58 41.48
N THR A 17 -23.63 -7.56 42.31
CA THR A 17 -24.01 -6.18 41.98
C THR A 17 -22.83 -5.48 41.29
N LEU A 18 -23.11 -4.70 40.24
CA LEU A 18 -22.08 -3.88 39.59
C LEU A 18 -21.60 -2.79 40.57
N PRO A 19 -20.27 -2.57 40.69
CA PRO A 19 -19.72 -1.42 41.39
C PRO A 19 -20.27 -0.09 40.82
N ALA A 20 -20.38 0.94 41.66
CA ALA A 20 -20.95 2.24 41.26
C ALA A 20 -20.08 3.02 40.24
N ASP A 21 -18.83 2.60 40.07
CA ASP A 21 -17.80 3.11 39.16
C ASP A 21 -17.62 2.23 37.91
N ALA A 22 -18.52 1.28 37.65
CA ALA A 22 -18.44 0.41 36.48
C ALA A 22 -18.70 1.20 35.18
N GLU A 23 -17.65 1.35 34.35
CA GLU A 23 -17.76 1.90 33.01
C GLU A 23 -17.98 0.80 31.96
N ASP A 24 -18.77 1.10 30.93
CA ASP A 24 -18.94 0.21 29.78
C ASP A 24 -17.63 0.08 29.01
N VAL A 25 -17.29 -1.14 28.58
CA VAL A 25 -16.12 -1.38 27.73
C VAL A 25 -16.37 -0.76 26.36
N VAL A 26 -15.81 0.42 26.12
CA VAL A 26 -15.87 1.10 24.82
C VAL A 26 -14.98 0.36 23.82
N ASN A 27 -15.59 -0.51 23.01
CA ASN A 27 -14.88 -1.23 21.94
C ASN A 27 -14.55 -0.27 20.79
N ASN A 28 -13.30 0.20 20.74
CA ASN A 28 -12.80 1.02 19.64
C ASN A 28 -12.77 0.24 18.33
N ASN A 29 -13.01 0.92 17.21
CA ASN A 29 -13.09 0.37 15.85
C ASN A 29 -11.86 -0.44 15.41
N ARG A 30 -10.71 -0.28 16.09
CA ARG A 30 -9.52 -1.14 15.91
C ARG A 30 -9.71 -2.50 16.58
N MET A 31 -10.12 -2.53 17.85
CA MET A 31 -10.31 -3.77 18.61
C MET A 31 -11.40 -4.65 18.00
N ARG A 32 -12.48 -4.04 17.51
CA ARG A 32 -13.53 -4.75 16.78
C ARG A 32 -12.98 -5.49 15.56
N ARG A 33 -12.20 -4.82 14.72
CA ARG A 33 -11.61 -5.40 13.51
C ARG A 33 -10.67 -6.56 13.81
N GLU A 34 -9.83 -6.43 14.84
CA GLU A 34 -8.92 -7.52 15.26
C GLU A 34 -9.70 -8.74 15.77
N LEU A 35 -10.77 -8.52 16.55
CA LEU A 35 -11.63 -9.59 17.04
C LEU A 35 -12.38 -10.28 15.89
N GLU A 36 -12.93 -9.51 14.95
CA GLU A 36 -13.57 -10.03 13.74
C GLU A 36 -12.60 -10.89 12.92
N ALA A 37 -11.37 -10.41 12.71
CA ALA A 37 -10.32 -11.16 12.00
C ALA A 37 -9.92 -12.46 12.74
N ALA A 38 -9.83 -12.43 14.07
CA ALA A 38 -9.53 -13.63 14.86
C ALA A 38 -10.67 -14.65 14.81
N ILE A 39 -11.93 -14.19 14.87
CA ILE A 39 -13.12 -15.04 14.73
C ILE A 39 -13.17 -15.64 13.32
N ALA A 40 -12.88 -14.86 12.28
CA ALA A 40 -12.80 -15.34 10.91
C ALA A 40 -11.73 -16.45 10.77
N ALA A 41 -10.53 -16.24 11.32
CA ALA A 41 -9.47 -17.23 11.31
C ALA A 41 -9.87 -18.56 11.98
N LEU A 42 -10.68 -18.52 13.06
CA LEU A 42 -11.22 -19.72 13.70
C LEU A 42 -12.31 -20.39 12.86
N LYS A 43 -13.18 -19.59 12.22
CA LYS A 43 -14.28 -20.08 11.36
C LYS A 43 -13.80 -20.78 10.09
N LEU A 44 -12.53 -20.62 9.70
CA LEU A 44 -11.92 -21.40 8.61
C LEU A 44 -12.01 -22.92 8.82
N LEU A 45 -12.09 -23.37 10.08
CA LEU A 45 -12.22 -24.78 10.44
C LEU A 45 -13.67 -25.19 10.76
N SER A 46 -14.65 -24.31 10.49
CA SER A 46 -16.07 -24.62 10.73
C SER A 46 -16.53 -25.81 9.89
N PRO A 47 -17.36 -26.71 10.43
CA PRO A 47 -17.96 -27.79 9.64
C PRO A 47 -18.84 -27.26 8.50
N GLU A 48 -19.42 -26.06 8.64
CA GLU A 48 -20.27 -25.46 7.61
C GLU A 48 -19.48 -24.76 6.50
N ARG A 49 -19.78 -25.10 5.25
CA ARG A 49 -19.19 -24.48 4.06
C ARG A 49 -19.41 -22.96 4.01
N ALA A 50 -20.60 -22.50 4.41
CA ALA A 50 -20.97 -21.09 4.35
C ALA A 50 -20.10 -20.23 5.29
N ASP A 51 -19.83 -20.74 6.48
CA ASP A 51 -18.95 -20.08 7.46
C ASP A 51 -17.50 -20.02 6.98
N ARG A 52 -17.00 -21.12 6.39
CA ARG A 52 -15.64 -21.15 5.81
C ARG A 52 -15.51 -20.15 4.67
N ALA A 53 -16.50 -20.06 3.78
CA ALA A 53 -16.51 -19.10 2.68
C ALA A 53 -16.51 -17.63 3.16
N LYS A 54 -17.33 -17.32 4.17
CA LYS A 54 -17.35 -15.99 4.80
C LYS A 54 -16.01 -15.66 5.46
N ALA A 55 -15.46 -16.59 6.23
CA ALA A 55 -14.16 -16.45 6.88
C ALA A 55 -13.03 -16.17 5.88
N ILE A 56 -12.98 -16.91 4.77
CA ILE A 56 -11.99 -16.67 3.70
C ILE A 56 -12.14 -15.26 3.13
N THR A 57 -13.36 -14.77 2.96
CA THR A 57 -13.64 -13.43 2.43
C THR A 57 -13.20 -12.34 3.41
N GLU A 58 -13.54 -12.46 4.69
CA GLU A 58 -13.15 -11.51 5.74
C GLU A 58 -11.63 -11.45 5.96
N LEU A 59 -10.93 -12.56 5.74
CA LEU A 59 -9.48 -12.61 5.88
C LEU A 59 -8.72 -12.03 4.69
N LYS A 60 -9.36 -11.80 3.53
CA LYS A 60 -8.68 -11.20 2.35
C LYS A 60 -8.05 -9.85 2.67
N ASP A 61 -8.72 -9.05 3.49
CA ASP A 61 -8.28 -7.69 3.83
C ASP A 61 -7.39 -7.63 5.09
N SER A 62 -7.21 -8.75 5.78
CA SER A 62 -6.46 -8.84 7.05
C SER A 62 -5.46 -10.00 7.07
N ALA A 63 -4.97 -10.39 5.89
CA ALA A 63 -4.04 -11.50 5.71
C ALA A 63 -2.64 -11.12 6.23
N ASP A 64 -2.16 -11.82 7.27
CA ASP A 64 -0.84 -11.62 7.88
C ASP A 64 -0.10 -12.95 8.06
N GLU A 65 1.21 -12.87 8.29
CA GLU A 65 2.07 -14.05 8.47
C GLU A 65 1.75 -14.83 9.76
N GLY A 66 1.21 -14.17 10.79
CA GLY A 66 0.78 -14.79 12.04
C GLY A 66 -0.39 -15.77 11.85
N LYS A 67 -1.25 -15.53 10.85
CA LYS A 67 -2.39 -16.38 10.50
C LYS A 67 -2.04 -17.52 9.53
N LEU A 68 -0.81 -17.54 8.98
CA LEU A 68 -0.39 -18.50 7.96
C LEU A 68 -0.56 -19.95 8.42
N ALA A 69 -0.22 -20.27 9.67
CA ALA A 69 -0.34 -21.62 10.21
C ALA A 69 -1.81 -22.11 10.26
N LEU A 70 -2.75 -21.21 10.58
CA LEU A 70 -4.19 -21.51 10.56
C LEU A 70 -4.71 -21.71 9.14
N ILE A 71 -4.26 -20.88 8.20
CA ILE A 71 -4.63 -20.98 6.78
C ILE A 71 -4.07 -22.27 6.16
N ASP A 72 -2.84 -22.66 6.49
CA ASP A 72 -2.23 -23.92 6.04
C ASP A 72 -3.03 -25.12 6.56
N LYS A 73 -3.42 -25.08 7.83
CA LYS A 73 -4.25 -26.12 8.45
C LYS A 73 -5.64 -26.20 7.82
N ALA A 74 -6.29 -25.06 7.58
CA ALA A 74 -7.58 -24.99 6.91
C ALA A 74 -7.48 -25.49 5.45
N SER A 75 -6.44 -25.09 4.71
CA SER A 75 -6.21 -25.54 3.33
C SER A 75 -5.96 -27.03 3.22
N ALA A 76 -5.31 -27.64 4.22
CA ALA A 76 -5.11 -29.08 4.28
C ALA A 76 -6.42 -29.84 4.57
N ALA A 77 -7.24 -29.30 5.48
CA ALA A 77 -8.52 -29.89 5.87
C ALA A 77 -9.66 -29.65 4.86
N GLU A 78 -9.55 -28.64 3.99
CA GLU A 78 -10.61 -28.28 3.06
C GLU A 78 -10.76 -29.32 1.93
N THR A 79 -12.01 -29.75 1.76
CA THR A 79 -12.43 -30.73 0.75
C THR A 79 -13.06 -30.04 -0.46
N ASP A 80 -13.61 -28.84 -0.29
CA ASP A 80 -14.23 -28.09 -1.38
C ASP A 80 -13.17 -27.50 -2.33
N PRO A 81 -13.19 -27.84 -3.63
CA PRO A 81 -12.16 -27.40 -4.57
C PRO A 81 -12.16 -25.87 -4.78
N ALA A 82 -13.33 -25.21 -4.67
CA ALA A 82 -13.41 -23.76 -4.84
C ALA A 82 -12.85 -23.02 -3.62
N LEU A 83 -13.20 -23.45 -2.41
CA LEU A 83 -12.66 -22.85 -1.18
C LEU A 83 -11.17 -23.14 -1.02
N LYS A 84 -10.71 -24.33 -1.43
CA LYS A 84 -9.30 -24.70 -1.43
C LYS A 84 -8.47 -23.82 -2.36
N ALA A 85 -9.01 -23.48 -3.53
CA ALA A 85 -8.37 -22.53 -4.43
C ALA A 85 -8.28 -21.12 -3.80
N GLN A 86 -9.34 -20.65 -3.14
CA GLN A 86 -9.33 -19.34 -2.47
C GLN A 86 -8.35 -19.30 -1.28
N LEU A 87 -8.27 -20.37 -0.49
CA LEU A 87 -7.27 -20.51 0.58
C LEU A 87 -5.83 -20.52 0.04
N ALA A 88 -5.60 -21.17 -1.10
CA ALA A 88 -4.30 -21.15 -1.77
C ALA A 88 -3.91 -19.73 -2.24
N VAL A 89 -4.88 -18.96 -2.75
CA VAL A 89 -4.68 -17.54 -3.11
C VAL A 89 -4.39 -16.70 -1.86
N LEU A 90 -5.14 -16.88 -0.78
CA LEU A 90 -4.94 -16.16 0.48
C LEU A 90 -3.55 -16.44 1.07
N ARG A 91 -3.15 -17.71 1.08
CA ARG A 91 -1.81 -18.16 1.49
C ARG A 91 -0.73 -17.52 0.62
N ALA A 92 -0.91 -17.53 -0.70
CA ALA A 92 0.06 -16.94 -1.62
C ALA A 92 0.13 -15.41 -1.46
N ALA A 93 -0.99 -14.72 -1.18
CA ALA A 93 -1.01 -13.30 -0.90
C ALA A 93 -0.17 -12.95 0.35
N ILE A 94 -0.21 -13.77 1.40
CA ILE A 94 0.63 -13.60 2.61
C ILE A 94 2.10 -13.83 2.27
N LEU A 95 2.40 -14.94 1.58
CA LEU A 95 3.78 -15.35 1.31
C LEU A 95 4.50 -14.46 0.28
N ILE A 96 3.78 -13.62 -0.45
CA ILE A 96 4.36 -12.71 -1.44
C ILE A 96 5.27 -11.65 -0.82
N SER A 97 5.04 -11.36 0.46
CA SER A 97 5.77 -10.38 1.26
C SER A 97 6.78 -11.02 2.23
N SER A 98 6.92 -12.36 2.20
CA SER A 98 7.85 -13.09 3.07
C SER A 98 9.30 -12.71 2.78
N ASP A 99 10.15 -12.70 3.81
CA ASP A 99 11.59 -12.42 3.67
C ASP A 99 12.33 -13.50 2.87
N ASP A 100 11.76 -14.71 2.75
CA ASP A 100 12.33 -15.84 2.02
C ASP A 100 12.07 -15.73 0.50
N PRO A 101 13.11 -15.59 -0.34
CA PRO A 101 12.98 -15.52 -1.79
C PRO A 101 12.27 -16.74 -2.41
N THR A 102 12.44 -17.93 -1.83
CA THR A 102 11.85 -19.17 -2.36
C THR A 102 10.34 -19.21 -2.13
N LYS A 103 9.89 -18.76 -0.95
CA LYS A 103 8.47 -18.62 -0.63
C LYS A 103 7.80 -17.56 -1.49
N ARG A 104 8.47 -16.43 -1.72
CA ARG A 104 7.97 -15.37 -2.63
C ARG A 104 7.81 -15.88 -4.06
N ALA A 105 8.79 -16.61 -4.59
CA ALA A 105 8.72 -17.17 -5.94
C ALA A 105 7.61 -18.23 -6.09
N ALA A 106 7.40 -19.08 -5.07
CA ALA A 106 6.32 -20.05 -5.06
C ALA A 106 4.93 -19.37 -4.99
N ALA A 107 4.80 -18.35 -4.14
CA ALA A 107 3.59 -17.53 -4.01
C ALA A 107 3.23 -16.83 -5.33
N ALA A 108 4.23 -16.27 -6.00
CA ALA A 108 4.09 -15.69 -7.33
C ALA A 108 3.47 -16.62 -8.35
N LYS A 109 4.02 -17.84 -8.43
CA LYS A 109 3.60 -18.85 -9.37
C LYS A 109 2.16 -19.26 -9.09
N ALA A 110 1.81 -19.41 -7.81
CA ALA A 110 0.44 -19.70 -7.39
C ALA A 110 -0.55 -18.59 -7.78
N LEU A 111 -0.18 -17.31 -7.61
CA LEU A 111 -1.03 -16.18 -7.96
C LEU A 111 -1.16 -15.98 -9.47
N SER A 112 -0.10 -16.27 -10.23
CA SER A 112 -0.08 -16.13 -11.70
C SER A 112 -1.11 -17.03 -12.41
N GLY A 113 -1.42 -18.19 -11.83
CA GLY A 113 -2.43 -19.11 -12.35
C GLY A 113 -3.86 -18.77 -11.93
N SER A 114 -4.05 -17.83 -10.99
CA SER A 114 -5.37 -17.44 -10.49
C SER A 114 -6.02 -16.39 -11.40
N SER A 115 -7.16 -16.72 -11.99
CA SER A 115 -7.97 -15.82 -12.81
C SER A 115 -8.94 -14.94 -11.99
N GLU A 116 -8.84 -14.95 -10.65
CA GLU A 116 -9.77 -14.26 -9.77
C GLU A 116 -9.60 -12.73 -9.84
N PRO A 117 -10.69 -11.94 -10.00
CA PRO A 117 -10.62 -10.48 -10.08
C PRO A 117 -9.93 -9.81 -8.87
N ALA A 118 -10.08 -10.40 -7.68
CA ALA A 118 -9.42 -9.94 -6.46
C ALA A 118 -7.88 -10.07 -6.53
N THR A 119 -7.37 -11.15 -7.14
CA THR A 119 -5.93 -11.32 -7.41
C THR A 119 -5.44 -10.27 -8.41
N ARG A 120 -6.25 -9.88 -9.40
CA ARG A 120 -5.89 -8.79 -10.31
C ARG A 120 -5.74 -7.45 -9.60
N SER A 121 -6.65 -7.11 -8.69
CA SER A 121 -6.61 -5.85 -7.93
C SER A 121 -5.35 -5.76 -7.05
N LEU A 122 -5.05 -6.84 -6.32
CA LEU A 122 -3.83 -6.96 -5.51
C LEU A 122 -2.53 -6.81 -6.33
N LEU A 123 -2.52 -7.24 -7.59
CA LEU A 123 -1.34 -7.14 -8.47
C LEU A 123 -1.21 -5.78 -9.16
N LEU A 124 -2.31 -5.03 -9.32
CA LEU A 124 -2.31 -3.69 -9.91
C LEU A 124 -1.87 -2.63 -8.90
N ASP A 125 -2.27 -2.73 -7.64
CA ASP A 125 -1.93 -1.74 -6.62
C ASP A 125 -0.41 -1.71 -6.30
N LYS A 126 0.26 -2.86 -6.42
CA LYS A 126 1.69 -2.98 -6.08
C LYS A 126 2.62 -2.08 -6.89
N LEU A 127 2.34 -1.77 -8.17
CA LEU A 127 3.26 -0.93 -8.95
C LEU A 127 3.31 0.52 -8.44
N GLY A 128 2.16 1.07 -8.05
CA GLY A 128 2.08 2.43 -7.51
C GLY A 128 2.85 2.54 -6.19
N SER A 129 2.77 1.50 -5.38
CA SER A 129 3.39 1.47 -4.07
C SER A 129 4.93 1.33 -4.13
N GLU A 130 5.49 0.66 -5.13
CA GLU A 130 6.95 0.66 -5.36
C GLU A 130 7.47 2.01 -5.87
N LEU A 131 6.69 2.72 -6.68
CA LEU A 131 7.06 4.07 -7.14
C LEU A 131 7.04 5.09 -5.99
N MET A 132 6.14 4.88 -5.02
CA MET A 132 6.15 5.54 -3.71
C MET A 132 7.45 5.23 -2.93
N MET A 133 7.84 3.96 -2.82
CA MET A 133 9.11 3.56 -2.20
C MET A 133 10.29 4.30 -2.86
N ILE A 134 10.38 4.31 -4.18
CA ILE A 134 11.45 5.01 -4.91
C ILE A 134 11.48 6.51 -4.58
N GLY A 135 10.32 7.15 -4.48
CA GLY A 135 10.22 8.55 -4.08
C GLY A 135 10.72 8.80 -2.65
N ALA A 136 10.39 7.91 -1.72
CA ALA A 136 10.87 7.98 -0.34
C ALA A 136 12.40 7.80 -0.24
N TYR A 137 12.98 6.85 -0.99
CA TYR A 137 14.44 6.67 -1.06
C TYR A 137 15.14 7.84 -1.78
N ALA A 138 14.51 8.46 -2.78
CA ALA A 138 15.03 9.68 -3.39
C ALA A 138 15.13 10.81 -2.36
N THR A 139 14.11 10.99 -1.52
CA THR A 139 14.12 11.93 -0.40
C THR A 139 15.24 11.63 0.60
N TYR A 140 15.42 10.35 0.95
CA TYR A 140 16.52 9.91 1.82
C TYR A 140 17.91 10.22 1.24
N VAL A 141 18.11 10.00 -0.06
CA VAL A 141 19.37 10.33 -0.74
C VAL A 141 19.62 11.84 -0.74
N VAL A 142 18.60 12.65 -1.04
CA VAL A 142 18.71 14.12 -0.99
C VAL A 142 19.04 14.59 0.42
N GLN A 143 18.39 14.03 1.44
CA GLN A 143 18.70 14.31 2.84
C GLN A 143 20.18 14.03 3.15
N ASN A 144 20.67 12.84 2.81
CA ASN A 144 22.06 12.46 3.09
C ASN A 144 23.06 13.36 2.36
N LEU A 145 22.75 13.76 1.13
CA LEU A 145 23.59 14.69 0.37
C LEU A 145 23.72 16.04 1.10
N PHE A 146 22.60 16.58 1.62
CA PHE A 146 22.60 17.81 2.39
C PHE A 146 23.33 17.67 3.73
N LYS A 147 23.17 16.53 4.44
CA LYS A 147 23.94 16.26 5.67
C LYS A 147 25.45 16.24 5.45
N GLN A 148 25.90 15.66 4.33
CA GLN A 148 27.33 15.49 4.05
C GLN A 148 27.98 16.76 3.47
N HIS A 149 27.29 17.47 2.56
CA HIS A 149 27.91 18.57 1.80
C HIS A 149 27.51 19.96 2.29
N LEU A 150 26.32 20.13 2.89
CA LEU A 150 25.76 21.44 3.24
C LEU A 150 24.95 21.39 4.56
N PRO A 151 25.58 21.06 5.71
CA PRO A 151 24.87 20.90 6.98
C PRO A 151 24.14 22.17 7.45
N GLY A 152 24.63 23.36 7.06
CA GLY A 152 23.98 24.65 7.38
C GLY A 152 22.69 24.94 6.62
N LEU A 153 22.40 24.21 5.54
CA LEU A 153 21.17 24.35 4.74
C LEU A 153 20.26 23.13 4.85
N PHE A 154 20.48 22.28 5.86
CA PHE A 154 19.71 21.05 6.05
C PHE A 154 18.20 21.32 6.05
N ASP A 155 17.73 22.39 6.72
CA ASP A 155 16.31 22.70 6.78
C ASP A 155 15.61 22.89 5.42
N TYR A 156 16.36 23.18 4.35
CA TYR A 156 15.82 23.37 3.00
C TYR A 156 15.86 22.11 2.12
N TYR A 157 16.34 20.97 2.63
CA TYR A 157 16.49 19.75 1.82
C TYR A 157 15.14 19.30 1.22
N ILE A 158 14.01 19.50 1.92
CA ILE A 158 12.67 19.10 1.47
C ILE A 158 12.26 19.81 0.18
N VAL A 159 12.64 21.09 0.03
CA VAL A 159 12.31 21.87 -1.17
C VAL A 159 12.99 21.28 -2.40
N VAL A 160 14.17 20.68 -2.24
CA VAL A 160 14.89 19.97 -3.30
C VAL A 160 14.43 18.51 -3.42
N ALA A 161 14.02 17.89 -2.30
CA ALA A 161 13.54 16.52 -2.29
C ALA A 161 12.22 16.34 -3.04
N ILE A 162 11.29 17.31 -2.96
CA ILE A 162 10.01 17.26 -3.69
C ILE A 162 10.23 17.12 -5.22
N PRO A 163 10.95 18.02 -5.91
CA PRO A 163 11.20 17.86 -7.34
C PRO A 163 12.09 16.66 -7.65
N ALA A 164 13.06 16.32 -6.80
CA ALA A 164 13.90 15.15 -7.00
C ALA A 164 13.08 13.84 -6.95
N ALA A 165 12.22 13.67 -5.95
CA ALA A 165 11.36 12.50 -5.79
C ALA A 165 10.39 12.38 -6.97
N PHE A 166 9.79 13.49 -7.42
CA PHE A 166 8.94 13.49 -8.61
C PHE A 166 9.73 13.07 -9.85
N LEU A 167 10.89 13.66 -10.11
CA LEU A 167 11.67 13.39 -11.32
C LEU A 167 12.24 11.98 -11.35
N VAL A 168 12.75 11.48 -10.23
CA VAL A 168 13.29 10.11 -10.14
C VAL A 168 12.18 9.09 -10.34
N SER A 169 11.04 9.21 -9.64
CA SER A 169 9.93 8.27 -9.84
C SER A 169 9.30 8.41 -11.24
N ALA A 170 9.20 9.62 -11.79
CA ALA A 170 8.72 9.82 -13.16
C ALA A 170 9.66 9.21 -14.21
N LEU A 171 10.97 9.33 -14.02
CA LEU A 171 11.99 8.72 -14.90
C LEU A 171 11.90 7.20 -14.84
N VAL A 172 11.85 6.61 -13.64
CA VAL A 172 11.69 5.16 -13.48
C VAL A 172 10.39 4.70 -14.12
N GLY A 173 9.28 5.40 -13.89
CA GLY A 173 8.01 5.13 -14.54
C GLY A 173 8.10 5.16 -16.07
N ALA A 174 8.72 6.20 -16.64
CA ALA A 174 8.91 6.32 -18.09
C ALA A 174 9.76 5.18 -18.67
N VAL A 175 10.82 4.78 -17.98
CA VAL A 175 11.66 3.64 -18.37
C VAL A 175 10.85 2.35 -18.34
N LEU A 176 10.08 2.11 -17.28
CA LEU A 176 9.23 0.91 -17.16
C LEU A 176 8.14 0.86 -18.23
N GLU A 177 7.50 1.99 -18.54
CA GLU A 177 6.54 2.08 -19.63
C GLU A 177 7.18 1.69 -20.95
N ARG A 178 8.33 2.31 -21.26
CA ARG A 178 8.99 2.15 -22.55
C ARG A 178 9.57 0.76 -22.76
N THR A 179 10.02 0.11 -21.70
CA THR A 179 10.76 -1.16 -21.79
C THR A 179 9.89 -2.38 -21.58
N VAL A 180 8.92 -2.33 -20.65
CA VAL A 180 8.10 -3.49 -20.30
C VAL A 180 6.64 -3.24 -20.63
N ILE A 181 6.01 -2.25 -20.01
CA ILE A 181 4.54 -2.14 -20.00
C ILE A 181 3.99 -1.96 -21.41
N ARG A 182 4.66 -1.19 -22.28
CA ARG A 182 4.18 -0.97 -23.64
C ARG A 182 4.04 -2.22 -24.50
N TRP A 183 4.87 -3.22 -24.25
CA TRP A 183 4.88 -4.47 -25.01
C TRP A 183 3.77 -5.41 -24.57
N LEU A 184 3.21 -5.16 -23.38
CA LEU A 184 2.21 -6.01 -22.75
C LEU A 184 0.79 -5.44 -22.87
N TYR A 185 0.61 -4.23 -23.42
CA TYR A 185 -0.71 -3.67 -23.68
C TYR A 185 -1.55 -4.62 -24.56
N GLY A 186 -2.78 -4.90 -24.09
CA GLY A 186 -3.70 -5.82 -24.75
C GLY A 186 -3.65 -7.26 -24.23
N ARG A 187 -2.73 -7.58 -23.30
CA ARG A 187 -2.59 -8.92 -22.69
C ARG A 187 -2.72 -8.83 -21.17
N PRO A 188 -3.95 -8.83 -20.62
CA PRO A 188 -4.18 -8.48 -19.22
C PRO A 188 -3.51 -9.43 -18.22
N LEU A 189 -3.43 -10.74 -18.50
CA LEU A 189 -2.75 -11.69 -17.61
C LEU A 189 -1.23 -11.49 -17.60
N GLU A 190 -0.62 -11.29 -18.77
CA GLU A 190 0.82 -11.04 -18.89
C GLU A 190 1.20 -9.71 -18.21
N THR A 191 0.36 -8.68 -18.36
CA THR A 191 0.57 -7.38 -17.70
C THR A 191 0.65 -7.57 -16.19
N LEU A 192 -0.32 -8.26 -15.58
CA LEU A 192 -0.35 -8.48 -14.13
C LEU A 192 0.87 -9.25 -13.61
N LEU A 193 1.31 -10.27 -14.35
CA LEU A 193 2.52 -11.02 -14.00
C LEU A 193 3.77 -10.14 -14.09
N ALA A 194 3.84 -9.28 -15.11
CA ALA A 194 4.98 -8.39 -15.30
C ALA A 194 5.01 -7.24 -14.28
N THR A 195 3.87 -6.62 -13.94
CA THR A 195 3.81 -5.58 -12.90
C THR A 195 4.29 -6.14 -11.56
N TRP A 196 3.94 -7.38 -11.28
CA TRP A 196 4.40 -8.09 -10.11
C TRP A 196 5.91 -8.41 -10.14
N GLY A 197 6.41 -8.93 -11.26
CA GLY A 197 7.83 -9.20 -11.44
C GLY A 197 8.67 -7.92 -11.34
N ILE A 198 8.19 -6.82 -11.91
CA ILE A 198 8.80 -5.49 -11.78
C ILE A 198 8.87 -5.10 -10.30
N SER A 199 7.78 -5.25 -9.54
CA SER A 199 7.77 -4.93 -8.12
C SER A 199 8.83 -5.71 -7.34
N LEU A 200 8.97 -7.01 -7.57
CA LEU A 200 10.04 -7.80 -6.95
C LEU A 200 11.44 -7.30 -7.31
N VAL A 201 11.67 -6.99 -8.59
CA VAL A 201 12.96 -6.51 -9.06
C VAL A 201 13.29 -5.15 -8.45
N LEU A 202 12.33 -4.23 -8.39
CA LEU A 202 12.50 -2.91 -7.78
C LEU A 202 12.78 -3.00 -6.28
N MET A 203 12.00 -3.80 -5.54
CA MET A 203 12.25 -4.05 -4.12
C MET A 203 13.65 -4.64 -3.91
N GLN A 204 14.04 -5.64 -4.69
CA GLN A 204 15.34 -6.27 -4.55
C GLN A 204 16.48 -5.31 -4.92
N ALA A 205 16.30 -4.47 -5.93
CA ALA A 205 17.27 -3.45 -6.31
C ALA A 205 17.49 -2.44 -5.18
N VAL A 206 16.42 -1.91 -4.59
CA VAL A 206 16.49 -1.00 -3.44
C VAL A 206 17.18 -1.68 -2.25
N ARG A 207 16.79 -2.91 -1.93
CA ARG A 207 17.35 -3.68 -0.83
C ARG A 207 18.84 -3.99 -1.02
N SER A 208 19.27 -4.14 -2.27
CA SER A 208 20.69 -4.34 -2.63
C SER A 208 21.51 -3.05 -2.57
N LEU A 209 20.92 -1.89 -2.86
CA LEU A 209 21.63 -0.60 -2.88
C LEU A 209 21.68 0.07 -1.51
N PHE A 210 20.59 0.01 -0.75
CA PHE A 210 20.42 0.73 0.52
C PHE A 210 20.40 -0.18 1.76
N GLY A 211 20.36 -1.50 1.56
CA GLY A 211 20.21 -2.48 2.63
C GLY A 211 18.75 -2.81 2.94
N ALA A 212 18.55 -3.83 3.78
CA ALA A 212 17.22 -4.28 4.21
C ALA A 212 16.67 -3.53 5.44
N GLN A 213 17.49 -2.70 6.09
CA GLN A 213 17.07 -1.95 7.27
C GLN A 213 16.28 -0.70 6.88
N ASN A 214 15.26 -0.41 7.68
CA ASN A 214 14.47 0.80 7.53
C ASN A 214 15.32 2.03 7.90
N VAL A 215 15.38 3.00 6.99
CA VAL A 215 16.13 4.25 7.16
C VAL A 215 15.19 5.39 7.50
N GLY A 216 15.56 6.19 8.50
CA GLY A 216 14.77 7.36 8.90
C GLY A 216 15.07 8.58 8.04
N VAL A 217 14.02 9.30 7.65
CA VAL A 217 14.13 10.67 7.15
C VAL A 217 13.87 11.60 8.33
N GLU A 218 14.84 12.46 8.62
CA GLU A 218 14.80 13.43 9.70
C GLU A 218 14.01 14.67 9.26
N ASN A 219 13.10 15.09 10.12
CA ASN A 219 12.29 16.27 9.88
C ASN A 219 13.12 17.53 10.17
N PRO A 220 13.04 18.56 9.31
CA PRO A 220 13.70 19.83 9.57
C PRO A 220 13.03 20.55 10.75
N ALA A 221 13.72 21.55 11.31
CA ALA A 221 13.30 22.19 12.55
C ALA A 221 11.91 22.85 12.46
N TRP A 222 11.53 23.36 11.28
CA TRP A 222 10.24 24.02 11.04
C TRP A 222 9.05 23.07 10.86
N LEU A 223 9.31 21.79 10.57
CA LEU A 223 8.29 20.72 10.56
C LEU A 223 8.22 19.97 11.89
N SER A 224 9.23 20.16 12.74
CA SER A 224 9.36 19.53 14.05
C SER A 224 8.63 20.34 15.11
N GLY A 225 7.46 19.86 15.52
CA GLY A 225 6.64 20.47 16.57
C GLY A 225 5.15 20.22 16.36
N GLY A 226 4.31 20.93 17.12
CA GLY A 226 2.87 20.89 16.95
C GLY A 226 2.15 22.02 17.67
N ILE A 227 0.97 22.35 17.19
CA ILE A 227 0.08 23.33 17.81
C ILE A 227 -0.77 22.59 18.86
N GLN A 228 -0.67 22.99 20.12
CA GLN A 228 -1.57 22.52 21.17
C GLN A 228 -2.89 23.29 21.07
N VAL A 229 -3.94 22.63 20.59
CA VAL A 229 -5.28 23.22 20.43
C VAL A 229 -6.13 22.98 21.68
N LEU A 230 -5.95 21.82 22.33
CA LEU A 230 -6.53 21.48 23.63
C LEU A 230 -5.46 20.84 24.52
N PRO A 231 -5.67 20.76 25.86
CA PRO A 231 -4.72 20.10 26.78
C PRO A 231 -4.34 18.66 26.39
N ASN A 232 -5.22 17.95 25.68
CA ASN A 232 -5.00 16.57 25.21
C ASN A 232 -4.92 16.44 23.68
N LEU A 233 -4.91 17.55 22.93
CA LEU A 233 -4.86 17.53 21.46
C LEU A 233 -3.71 18.40 20.94
N VAL A 234 -2.65 17.74 20.50
CA VAL A 234 -1.53 18.34 19.77
C VAL A 234 -1.68 17.99 18.30
N LEU A 235 -1.76 19.00 17.44
CA LEU A 235 -1.72 18.83 16.00
C LEU A 235 -0.28 19.02 15.51
N PRO A 236 0.43 17.94 15.10
CA PRO A 236 1.81 18.05 14.63
C PRO A 236 1.90 18.83 13.32
N PHE A 237 2.90 19.70 13.19
CA PHE A 237 3.11 20.49 11.97
C PHE A 237 3.31 19.62 10.73
N ASN A 238 3.98 18.47 10.87
CA ASN A 238 4.09 17.46 9.82
C ASN A 238 2.75 17.06 9.20
N ARG A 239 1.71 16.81 10.01
CA ARG A 239 0.41 16.35 9.51
C ARG A 239 -0.31 17.47 8.75
N ILE A 240 -0.22 18.70 9.24
CA ILE A 240 -0.81 19.87 8.60
C ILE A 240 -0.10 20.18 7.28
N ALA A 241 1.24 20.12 7.26
CA ALA A 241 2.04 20.33 6.07
C ALA A 241 1.75 19.28 5.00
N ILE A 242 1.59 18.01 5.37
CA ILE A 242 1.24 16.93 4.43
C ILE A 242 -0.17 17.11 3.88
N LEU A 243 -1.14 17.54 4.69
CA LEU A 243 -2.49 17.87 4.20
C LEU A 243 -2.45 19.03 3.19
N ALA A 244 -1.72 20.11 3.49
CA ALA A 244 -1.55 21.23 2.59
C ALA A 244 -0.83 20.81 1.30
N PHE A 245 0.21 19.98 1.41
CA PHE A 245 0.95 19.43 0.27
C PHE A 245 0.07 18.53 -0.60
N ALA A 246 -0.71 17.63 0.00
CA ALA A 246 -1.64 16.78 -0.74
C ALA A 246 -2.70 17.60 -1.48
N ALA A 247 -3.25 18.65 -0.85
CA ALA A 247 -4.18 19.57 -1.50
C ALA A 247 -3.52 20.31 -2.68
N LEU A 248 -2.26 20.74 -2.52
CA LEU A 248 -1.47 21.39 -3.57
C LEU A 248 -1.23 20.44 -4.76
N VAL A 249 -0.79 19.21 -4.49
CA VAL A 249 -0.57 18.19 -5.54
C VAL A 249 -1.88 17.88 -6.25
N LEU A 250 -2.98 17.67 -5.52
CA LEU A 250 -4.30 17.42 -6.10
C LEU A 250 -4.74 18.59 -6.99
N ALA A 251 -4.61 19.83 -6.52
CA ALA A 251 -4.93 21.02 -7.32
C ALA A 251 -4.03 21.12 -8.56
N GLY A 252 -2.74 20.84 -8.42
CA GLY A 252 -1.77 20.82 -9.52
C GLY A 252 -2.14 19.80 -10.59
N VAL A 253 -2.47 18.58 -10.20
CA VAL A 253 -2.91 17.51 -11.12
C VAL A 253 -4.25 17.85 -11.77
N ALA A 254 -5.20 18.38 -11.00
CA ALA A 254 -6.49 18.81 -11.54
C ALA A 254 -6.35 19.92 -12.58
N LEU A 255 -5.48 20.91 -12.33
CA LEU A 255 -5.16 21.95 -13.31
C LEU A 255 -4.42 21.40 -14.53
N LEU A 256 -3.48 20.47 -14.32
CA LEU A 256 -2.73 19.84 -15.40
C LEU A 256 -3.67 19.05 -16.32
N ILE A 257 -4.51 18.17 -15.79
CA ILE A 257 -5.44 17.36 -16.60
C ILE A 257 -6.58 18.23 -17.17
N GLY A 258 -7.09 19.20 -16.39
CA GLY A 258 -8.24 20.02 -16.76
C GLY A 258 -7.92 21.13 -17.76
N LYS A 259 -6.75 21.77 -17.65
CA LYS A 259 -6.42 22.99 -18.41
C LYS A 259 -5.26 22.89 -19.39
N THR A 260 -4.49 21.80 -19.40
CA THR A 260 -3.33 21.69 -20.30
C THR A 260 -3.62 20.84 -21.55
N ARG A 261 -2.79 21.03 -22.59
CA ARG A 261 -2.82 20.24 -23.82
C ARG A 261 -2.58 18.74 -23.56
N LEU A 262 -1.72 18.41 -22.60
CA LEU A 262 -1.46 17.02 -22.19
C LEU A 262 -2.76 16.36 -21.73
N GLY A 263 -3.52 17.03 -20.86
CA GLY A 263 -4.80 16.51 -20.38
C GLY A 263 -5.87 16.37 -21.47
N LEU A 264 -5.83 17.22 -22.51
CA LEU A 264 -6.70 17.08 -23.68
C LEU A 264 -6.32 15.85 -24.51
N PHE A 265 -5.02 15.62 -24.75
CA PHE A 265 -4.56 14.44 -25.48
C PHE A 265 -4.82 13.14 -24.72
N VAL A 266 -4.56 13.10 -23.40
CA VAL A 266 -4.83 11.92 -22.57
C VAL A 266 -6.31 11.55 -22.63
N ARG A 267 -7.22 12.52 -22.45
CA ARG A 267 -8.68 12.27 -22.56
C ARG A 267 -9.08 11.83 -23.97
N GLY A 268 -8.47 12.39 -25.02
CA GLY A 268 -8.73 11.99 -26.40
C GLY A 268 -8.30 10.55 -26.69
N VAL A 269 -7.12 10.15 -26.19
CA VAL A 269 -6.59 8.79 -26.35
C VAL A 269 -7.41 7.76 -25.57
N THR A 270 -7.88 8.10 -24.36
CA THR A 270 -8.71 7.19 -23.55
C THR A 270 -10.12 7.02 -24.12
N GLN A 271 -10.70 8.05 -24.75
CA GLN A 271 -12.02 7.97 -25.38
C GLN A 271 -12.00 7.18 -26.70
N ASN A 272 -11.08 7.50 -27.62
CA ASN A 272 -10.96 6.80 -28.88
C ASN A 272 -9.53 6.84 -29.42
N ARG A 273 -8.73 5.86 -28.97
CA ARG A 273 -7.33 5.68 -29.36
C ARG A 273 -7.11 5.63 -30.87
N ARG A 274 -7.98 4.95 -31.61
CA ARG A 274 -7.86 4.81 -33.07
C ARG A 274 -8.03 6.16 -33.76
N MET A 275 -9.08 6.90 -33.40
CA MET A 275 -9.31 8.24 -33.97
C MET A 275 -8.16 9.20 -33.65
N ALA A 276 -7.66 9.18 -32.40
CA ALA A 276 -6.52 9.99 -31.99
C ALA A 276 -5.26 9.71 -32.83
N SER A 277 -4.99 8.45 -33.15
CA SER A 277 -3.86 8.08 -34.02
C SER A 277 -4.04 8.55 -35.47
N CYS A 278 -5.26 8.60 -36.00
CA CYS A 278 -5.54 9.07 -37.36
C CYS A 278 -5.30 10.57 -37.53
N VAL A 279 -5.46 11.37 -36.48
CA VAL A 279 -5.21 12.82 -36.48
C VAL A 279 -3.76 13.18 -36.13
N GLY A 280 -2.86 12.19 -36.10
CA GLY A 280 -1.41 12.39 -35.91
C GLY A 280 -0.96 12.50 -34.46
N VAL A 281 -1.80 12.18 -33.48
CA VAL A 281 -1.37 12.13 -32.06
C VAL A 281 -0.57 10.84 -31.83
N ASP A 282 0.69 11.00 -31.41
CA ASP A 282 1.53 9.88 -30.98
C ASP A 282 1.01 9.31 -29.65
N THR A 283 0.08 8.35 -29.76
CA THR A 283 -0.56 7.72 -28.58
C THR A 283 0.46 7.07 -27.65
N ALA A 284 1.60 6.60 -28.17
CA ALA A 284 2.64 5.97 -27.37
C ALA A 284 3.39 7.00 -26.50
N ARG A 285 3.64 8.21 -27.01
CA ARG A 285 4.20 9.31 -26.19
C ARG A 285 3.21 9.79 -25.13
N ILE A 286 1.93 9.90 -25.48
CA ILE A 286 0.89 10.33 -24.54
C ILE A 286 0.76 9.34 -23.38
N ASP A 287 0.76 8.04 -23.67
CA ASP A 287 0.74 6.99 -22.64
C ASP A 287 1.99 7.04 -21.74
N MET A 288 3.18 7.17 -22.33
CA MET A 288 4.44 7.30 -21.59
C MET A 288 4.41 8.53 -20.65
N MET A 289 3.95 9.68 -21.15
CA MET A 289 3.85 10.91 -20.35
C MET A 289 2.82 10.79 -19.23
N ALA A 290 1.67 10.17 -19.50
CA ALA A 290 0.65 9.93 -18.50
C ALA A 290 1.15 8.97 -17.41
N PHE A 291 1.84 7.89 -17.80
CA PHE A 291 2.42 6.94 -16.88
C PHE A 291 3.55 7.56 -16.04
N ALA A 292 4.45 8.31 -16.66
CA ALA A 292 5.52 9.04 -15.97
C ALA A 292 4.97 10.08 -14.99
N LEU A 293 3.90 10.79 -15.35
CA LEU A 293 3.23 11.73 -14.46
C LEU A 293 2.62 11.02 -13.25
N GLY A 294 1.92 9.90 -13.46
CA GLY A 294 1.36 9.08 -12.38
C GLY A 294 2.45 8.54 -11.44
N ALA A 295 3.55 8.04 -12.01
CA ALA A 295 4.72 7.57 -11.28
C ALA A 295 5.38 8.70 -10.46
N GLY A 296 5.49 9.90 -11.02
CA GLY A 296 6.00 11.08 -10.31
C GLY A 296 5.12 11.48 -9.13
N ILE A 297 3.78 11.45 -9.29
CA ILE A 297 2.83 11.73 -8.21
C ILE A 297 2.94 10.69 -7.09
N ALA A 298 3.09 9.40 -7.44
CA ALA A 298 3.37 8.36 -6.46
C ALA A 298 4.69 8.65 -5.71
N GLY A 299 5.74 9.09 -6.41
CA GLY A 299 6.98 9.53 -5.78
C GLY A 299 6.80 10.67 -4.78
N LEU A 300 5.95 11.66 -5.08
CA LEU A 300 5.61 12.75 -4.17
C LEU A 300 4.89 12.24 -2.91
N ALA A 301 4.00 11.25 -3.05
CA ALA A 301 3.37 10.61 -1.89
C ALA A 301 4.40 9.90 -1.00
N GLY A 302 5.40 9.24 -1.61
CA GLY A 302 6.52 8.62 -0.90
C GLY A 302 7.34 9.64 -0.10
N CYS A 303 7.66 10.78 -0.72
CA CYS A 303 8.36 11.90 -0.06
C CYS A 303 7.57 12.47 1.13
N ALA A 304 6.24 12.51 1.05
CA ALA A 304 5.41 12.99 2.16
C ALA A 304 5.36 11.97 3.31
N LEU A 305 5.21 10.67 2.98
CA LEU A 305 5.14 9.59 3.96
C LEU A 305 6.45 9.39 4.72
N SER A 306 7.60 9.60 4.06
CA SER A 306 8.90 9.50 4.72
C SER A 306 9.08 10.51 5.86
N GLN A 307 8.30 11.60 5.91
CA GLN A 307 8.36 12.58 7.00
C GLN A 307 7.59 12.15 8.26
N ILE A 308 6.72 11.13 8.15
CA ILE A 308 5.96 10.59 9.28
C ILE A 308 6.54 9.26 9.76
N GLY A 309 7.04 8.43 8.85
CA GLY A 309 7.50 7.08 9.15
C GLY A 309 8.87 6.76 8.55
N ASN A 310 9.46 5.66 9.00
CA ASN A 310 10.72 5.19 8.44
C ASN A 310 10.53 4.65 7.03
N VAL A 311 11.53 4.86 6.19
CA VAL A 311 11.58 4.39 4.81
C VAL A 311 12.16 2.99 4.78
N GLY A 312 11.32 2.02 4.44
CA GLY A 312 11.71 0.62 4.23
C GLY A 312 11.48 0.18 2.79
N PRO A 313 12.13 -0.90 2.33
CA PRO A 313 11.86 -1.48 1.01
C PRO A 313 10.45 -2.10 0.91
N ASP A 314 9.74 -2.23 2.03
CA ASP A 314 8.36 -2.68 2.19
C ASP A 314 7.38 -1.51 2.43
N LEU A 315 7.85 -0.26 2.44
CA LEU A 315 7.01 0.92 2.73
C LEU A 315 5.79 1.00 1.81
N GLY A 316 5.94 0.63 0.53
CA GLY A 316 4.81 0.57 -0.39
C GLY A 316 3.74 -0.45 0.03
N GLN A 317 4.13 -1.57 0.62
CA GLN A 317 3.20 -2.63 1.03
C GLN A 317 2.40 -2.25 2.29
N SER A 318 2.96 -1.39 3.15
CA SER A 318 2.26 -0.91 4.35
C SER A 318 1.16 0.12 4.05
N TYR A 319 1.17 0.72 2.85
CA TYR A 319 0.27 1.81 2.45
C TYR A 319 -0.40 1.53 1.09
N ILE A 320 -0.83 0.29 0.87
CA ILE A 320 -1.64 -0.17 -0.28
C ILE A 320 -2.90 0.71 -0.40
N VAL A 321 -3.22 1.17 -1.62
CA VAL A 321 -4.31 2.13 -1.94
C VAL A 321 -5.50 1.43 -2.60
#